data_AF-A0AAN6F4I9-F1
#
_entry.id   AF-A0AAN6F4I9-F1
#
_cell.length_a   1.000
_cell.length_b   1.000
_cell.length_c   1.000
_cell.angle_alpha   90.00
_cell.angle_beta   90.00
_cell.angle_gamma   90.00
#
_symmetry.space_group_name_H-M   'P 1'
#
loop_
_entity.id
_entity.type
_entity.pdbx_description
1 polymer ?
#
loop_
_entity_poly.entity_id
_entity_poly.type
_entity_poly.pdbx_seq_one_letter_code
_entity_poly.pdbx_strand_id
1 'polypeptide(L)'
;MPLISYTAAQQIIALIATCQADFVWQGWQGALLTIAFVVFAILFNMFAINKMPLIEGLVVTIHLFGFFAFVVIFWVLGPREPASRVFTEFQGMEAHRPERLGKLRVATLVAVVGPSAALIGADAAVHLAEELKDASYILPRAMVSSALMNYATAFIMIISFVSAIDPALLDDVLATSTGQPWVAVIRHVTRSQAATIALAVVMCFQFTFTSINQATTSSRQLWAFARDKGVPFHRFLSKVSERDGVPHNGMINIAFHWLSTNSRDSGLRDSWLNSDLLDGNIRSAERSRIRDVR
;
A
#
# COMPACT_ATOMS: atom_id res chain seq x y z
N MET A 1 -9.82 4.03 2.70
CA MET A 1 -10.04 2.57 2.53
C MET A 1 -9.37 2.01 1.27
N PRO A 2 -9.65 2.54 0.06
CA PRO A 2 -9.30 1.82 -1.16
C PRO A 2 -7.82 1.82 -1.53
N LEU A 3 -7.08 2.87 -1.17
CA LEU A 3 -5.63 2.94 -1.39
C LEU A 3 -4.90 1.79 -0.67
N ILE A 4 -5.27 1.51 0.58
CA ILE A 4 -4.65 0.43 1.36
C ILE A 4 -5.06 -0.93 0.80
N SER A 5 -6.31 -1.10 0.37
CA SER A 5 -6.76 -2.33 -0.30
C SER A 5 -6.03 -2.55 -1.64
N TYR A 6 -5.71 -1.48 -2.36
CA TYR A 6 -4.86 -1.55 -3.55
C TYR A 6 -3.43 -1.96 -3.19
N THR A 7 -2.83 -1.39 -2.15
CA THR A 7 -1.51 -1.82 -1.67
C THR A 7 -1.50 -3.28 -1.23
N ALA A 8 -2.56 -3.75 -0.56
CA ALA A 8 -2.72 -5.16 -0.18
C ALA A 8 -2.80 -6.09 -1.40
N ALA A 9 -3.56 -5.69 -2.43
CA ALA A 9 -3.63 -6.40 -3.71
C ALA A 9 -2.25 -6.50 -4.38
N GLN A 10 -1.49 -5.40 -4.38
CA GLN A 10 -0.13 -5.37 -4.91
C GLN A 10 0.81 -6.32 -4.18
N GLN A 11 0.68 -6.48 -2.85
CA GLN A 11 1.50 -7.44 -2.10
C GLN A 11 1.19 -8.90 -2.50
N ILE A 12 -0.08 -9.23 -2.76
CA ILE A 12 -0.45 -10.57 -3.27
C ILE A 12 0.15 -10.80 -4.66
N ILE A 13 0.07 -9.81 -5.55
CA ILE A 13 0.65 -9.90 -6.89
C ILE A 13 2.16 -10.09 -6.82
N ALA A 14 2.84 -9.34 -5.96
CA ALA A 14 4.28 -9.48 -5.75
C ALA A 14 4.66 -10.87 -5.19
N LEU A 15 3.83 -11.41 -4.30
CA LEU A 15 4.00 -12.78 -3.78
C LEU A 15 3.86 -13.83 -4.90
N ILE A 16 2.85 -13.69 -5.78
CA ILE A 16 2.67 -14.59 -6.94
C ILE A 16 3.87 -14.49 -7.88
N ALA A 17 4.30 -13.28 -8.22
CA ALA A 17 5.47 -13.04 -9.07
C ALA A 17 6.77 -13.60 -8.47
N THR A 18 6.87 -13.66 -7.14
CA THR A 18 8.02 -14.29 -6.45
C THR A 18 8.00 -15.81 -6.55
N CYS A 19 6.81 -16.43 -6.68
CA CYS A 19 6.65 -17.88 -6.83
C CYS A 19 6.72 -18.33 -8.28
N GLN A 20 6.34 -17.48 -9.23
CA GLN A 20 6.26 -17.79 -10.67
C GLN A 20 7.03 -16.75 -11.48
N ALA A 21 8.17 -17.17 -12.05
CA ALA A 21 9.05 -16.27 -12.81
C ALA A 21 8.40 -15.73 -14.10
N ASP A 22 7.51 -16.50 -14.72
CA ASP A 22 6.84 -16.14 -15.99
C ASP A 22 5.56 -15.31 -15.79
N PHE A 23 5.24 -14.93 -14.55
CA PHE A 23 4.03 -14.18 -14.24
C PHE A 23 4.18 -12.71 -14.66
N VAL A 24 3.38 -12.30 -15.65
CA VAL A 24 3.31 -10.90 -16.10
C VAL A 24 2.13 -10.21 -15.43
N TRP A 25 2.42 -9.16 -14.66
CA TRP A 25 1.40 -8.36 -14.00
C TRP A 25 0.50 -7.66 -15.03
N GLN A 26 -0.81 -7.91 -14.93
CA GLN A 26 -1.81 -7.22 -15.73
C GLN A 26 -2.64 -6.28 -14.85
N GLY A 27 -2.88 -5.05 -15.32
CA GLY A 27 -3.55 -4.01 -14.53
C GLY A 27 -4.94 -4.41 -14.00
N TRP A 28 -5.71 -5.19 -14.78
CA TRP A 28 -7.03 -5.67 -14.35
C TRP A 28 -6.97 -6.65 -13.16
N GLN A 29 -5.88 -7.41 -13.00
CA GLN A 29 -5.69 -8.31 -11.86
C GLN A 29 -5.58 -7.51 -10.55
N GLY A 30 -4.87 -6.38 -10.59
CA GLY A 30 -4.78 -5.44 -9.47
C GLY A 30 -6.14 -4.85 -9.12
N ALA A 31 -6.93 -4.47 -10.12
CA ALA A 31 -8.27 -3.94 -9.90
C ALA A 31 -9.21 -4.97 -9.26
N LEU A 32 -9.26 -6.20 -9.78
CA LEU A 32 -10.11 -7.27 -9.22
C LEU A 32 -9.70 -7.68 -7.81
N LEU A 33 -8.40 -7.82 -7.55
CA LEU A 33 -7.92 -8.10 -6.19
C LEU A 33 -8.25 -6.97 -5.22
N THR A 34 -8.17 -5.72 -5.66
CA THR A 34 -8.58 -4.57 -4.83
C THR A 34 -10.07 -4.63 -4.51
N ILE A 35 -10.93 -4.93 -5.49
CA ILE A 35 -12.37 -5.13 -5.27
C ILE A 35 -12.59 -6.26 -4.25
N ALA A 36 -11.89 -7.39 -4.42
CA ALA A 36 -11.99 -8.52 -3.50
C ALA A 36 -11.58 -8.14 -2.07
N PHE A 37 -10.49 -7.39 -1.89
CA PHE A 37 -10.07 -6.88 -0.58
C PHE A 37 -11.08 -5.93 0.05
N VAL A 38 -11.67 -5.02 -0.74
CA VAL A 38 -12.69 -4.09 -0.26
C VAL A 38 -13.92 -4.86 0.21
N VAL A 39 -14.42 -5.79 -0.60
CA VAL A 39 -15.57 -6.64 -0.25
C VAL A 39 -15.27 -7.47 1.00
N PHE A 40 -14.10 -8.10 1.06
CA PHE A 40 -13.67 -8.86 2.23
C PHE A 40 -13.62 -8.01 3.50
N ALA A 41 -13.04 -6.81 3.43
CA ALA A 41 -12.95 -5.90 4.57
C ALA A 41 -14.33 -5.46 5.08
N ILE A 42 -15.29 -5.26 4.17
CA ILE A 42 -16.67 -4.92 4.54
C ILE A 42 -17.35 -6.11 5.21
N LEU A 43 -17.31 -7.30 4.59
CA LEU A 43 -17.91 -8.50 5.15
C LEU A 43 -17.32 -8.84 6.53
N PHE A 44 -16.00 -8.74 6.67
CA PHE A 44 -15.34 -8.97 7.95
C PHE A 44 -15.82 -7.99 9.02
N ASN A 45 -15.94 -6.71 8.68
CA ASN A 45 -16.47 -5.71 9.61
C ASN A 45 -17.95 -5.97 9.98
N MET A 46 -18.76 -6.46 9.05
CA MET A 46 -20.17 -6.77 9.32
C MET A 46 -20.34 -7.95 10.27
N PHE A 47 -19.48 -8.96 10.20
CA PHE A 47 -19.66 -10.21 10.96
C PHE A 47 -18.73 -10.40 12.16
N ALA A 48 -17.57 -9.74 12.19
CA ALA A 48 -16.49 -10.04 13.14
C ALA A 48 -16.03 -8.84 13.97
N ILE A 49 -16.77 -7.72 14.00
CA ILE A 49 -16.33 -6.52 14.72
C ILE A 49 -16.08 -6.76 16.22
N ASN A 50 -16.86 -7.64 16.85
CA ASN A 50 -16.74 -7.93 18.28
C ASN A 50 -15.41 -8.61 18.65
N LYS A 51 -14.68 -9.18 17.68
CA LYS A 51 -13.36 -9.80 17.88
C LYS A 51 -12.21 -8.84 17.57
N MET A 52 -12.49 -7.64 17.06
CA MET A 52 -11.47 -6.69 16.61
C MET A 52 -10.43 -6.35 17.67
N PRO A 53 -10.77 -6.04 18.93
CA PRO A 53 -9.77 -5.63 19.90
C PRO A 53 -8.69 -6.71 20.16
N LEU A 54 -9.09 -7.99 20.15
CA LEU A 54 -8.15 -9.11 20.32
C LEU A 54 -7.26 -9.29 19.08
N ILE A 55 -7.85 -9.17 17.89
CA ILE A 55 -7.14 -9.30 16.61
C ILE A 55 -6.15 -8.14 16.44
N GLU A 56 -6.54 -6.92 16.79
CA GLU A 56 -5.67 -5.74 16.77
C GLU A 56 -4.45 -5.92 17.66
N GLY A 57 -4.63 -6.45 18.87
CA GLY A 57 -3.50 -6.79 19.77
C GLY A 57 -2.53 -7.79 19.13
N LEU A 58 -3.04 -8.82 18.44
CA LEU A 58 -2.21 -9.78 17.70
C LEU A 58 -1.50 -9.12 16.52
N VAL A 59 -2.20 -8.30 15.73
CA VAL A 59 -1.64 -7.61 14.55
C VAL A 59 -0.52 -6.66 14.97
N VAL A 60 -0.70 -5.90 16.05
CA VAL A 60 0.34 -5.02 16.62
C VAL A 60 1.53 -5.84 17.11
N THR A 61 1.29 -6.98 17.74
CA THR A 61 2.37 -7.88 18.17
C THR A 61 3.18 -8.39 16.99
N ILE A 62 2.51 -8.88 15.94
CA ILE A 62 3.16 -9.32 14.69
C ILE A 62 3.90 -8.16 14.02
N HIS A 63 3.34 -6.95 14.05
CA HIS A 63 3.98 -5.76 13.49
C HIS A 63 5.30 -5.44 14.21
N LEU A 64 5.30 -5.48 15.54
CA LEU A 64 6.49 -5.21 16.35
C LEU A 64 7.59 -6.24 16.08
N PHE A 65 7.27 -7.53 16.10
CA PHE A 65 8.24 -8.58 15.79
C PHE A 65 8.70 -8.54 14.32
N GLY A 66 7.77 -8.24 13.40
CA GLY A 66 8.07 -8.06 11.99
C GLY A 66 9.08 -6.93 11.77
N PHE A 67 8.88 -5.77 12.39
CA PHE A 67 9.82 -4.65 12.32
C PHE A 67 11.24 -5.07 12.71
N PHE A 68 11.40 -5.72 13.87
CA PHE A 68 12.71 -6.21 14.30
C PHE A 68 13.28 -7.27 13.37
N ALA A 69 12.45 -8.17 12.84
CA ALA A 69 12.90 -9.17 11.87
C ALA A 69 13.47 -8.53 10.60
N PHE A 70 12.79 -7.53 10.04
CA PHE A 70 13.28 -6.79 8.86
C PHE A 70 14.61 -6.07 9.17
N VAL A 71 14.70 -5.35 10.28
CA VAL A 71 15.93 -4.65 10.69
C VAL A 71 17.09 -5.63 10.85
N VAL A 72 16.89 -6.74 11.57
CA VAL A 72 17.92 -7.77 11.79
C VAL A 72 18.37 -8.38 10.45
N ILE A 73 17.45 -8.67 9.54
CA ILE A 73 17.80 -9.21 8.22
C ILE A 73 18.67 -8.24 7.44
N PHE A 74 18.31 -6.95 7.39
CA PHE A 74 19.15 -5.96 6.71
C PHE A 74 20.51 -5.79 7.37
N TRP A 75 20.58 -5.79 8.69
CA TRP A 75 21.85 -5.53 9.39
C TRP A 75 22.81 -6.73 9.39
N VAL A 76 22.27 -7.95 9.39
CA VAL A 76 23.09 -9.18 9.45
C VAL A 76 23.39 -9.74 8.06
N LEU A 77 22.41 -9.75 7.15
CA LEU A 77 22.56 -10.35 5.82
C LEU A 77 22.80 -9.31 4.71
N GLY A 78 22.37 -8.07 4.92
CA GLY A 78 22.45 -7.03 3.89
C GLY A 78 23.89 -6.54 3.64
N PRO A 79 24.21 -6.13 2.41
CA PRO A 79 25.42 -5.35 2.17
C PRO A 79 25.36 -4.06 3.00
N ARG A 80 26.51 -3.50 3.34
CA ARG A 80 26.62 -2.29 4.15
C ARG A 80 27.30 -1.20 3.34
N GLU A 81 26.49 -0.38 2.70
CA GLU A 81 27.01 0.79 2.00
C GLU A 81 27.60 1.81 3.00
N PRO A 82 28.68 2.52 2.62
CA PRO A 82 29.29 3.50 3.49
C PRO A 82 28.32 4.66 3.78
N ALA A 83 28.31 5.14 5.02
CA ALA A 83 27.41 6.22 5.44
C ALA A 83 27.55 7.49 4.58
N SER A 84 28.75 7.79 4.08
CA SER A 84 28.96 8.90 3.14
C SER A 84 28.08 8.73 1.91
N ARG A 85 28.00 7.54 1.30
CA ARG A 85 27.15 7.29 0.16
C ARG A 85 25.67 7.44 0.50
N VAL A 86 25.22 6.80 1.57
CA VAL A 86 23.82 6.83 2.01
C VAL A 86 23.30 8.26 2.24
N PHE A 87 24.12 9.14 2.79
CA PHE A 87 23.71 10.52 3.13
C PHE A 87 24.10 11.58 2.10
N THR A 88 25.04 11.31 1.19
CA THR A 88 25.58 12.33 0.26
C THR A 88 25.43 11.98 -1.22
N GLU A 89 25.27 10.71 -1.57
CA GLU A 89 25.08 10.29 -2.96
C GLU A 89 23.60 10.05 -3.25
N PHE A 90 23.07 10.75 -4.24
CA PHE A 90 21.70 10.58 -4.71
C PHE A 90 21.73 9.89 -6.07
N GLN A 91 21.24 8.65 -6.15
CA GLN A 91 21.17 7.87 -7.39
C GLN A 91 19.77 7.91 -7.99
N GLY A 92 19.70 8.08 -9.32
CA GLY A 92 18.46 8.32 -10.05
C GLY A 92 18.57 9.58 -10.92
N MET A 93 18.90 9.37 -12.20
CA MET A 93 19.07 10.39 -13.24
C MET A 93 20.28 11.33 -13.04
N GLU A 94 21.49 10.80 -13.31
CA GLU A 94 22.73 11.57 -13.56
C GLU A 94 22.92 12.79 -12.63
N ALA A 95 23.08 12.51 -11.33
CA ALA A 95 23.25 13.52 -10.27
C ALA A 95 24.55 14.35 -10.34
N HIS A 96 25.33 14.25 -11.43
CA HIS A 96 26.62 14.93 -11.58
C HIS A 96 26.58 16.12 -12.54
N ARG A 97 25.43 16.46 -13.14
CA ARG A 97 25.31 17.66 -14.00
C ARG A 97 24.46 18.78 -13.40
N PRO A 98 24.94 20.03 -13.43
CA PRO A 98 24.22 21.20 -12.92
C PRO A 98 22.91 21.49 -13.66
N GLU A 99 22.81 21.20 -14.98
CA GLU A 99 21.56 21.42 -15.75
C GLU A 99 20.38 20.49 -15.37
N ARG A 100 20.60 19.49 -14.50
CA ARG A 100 19.57 18.49 -14.13
C ARG A 100 19.21 18.50 -12.64
N LEU A 101 19.78 19.42 -11.86
CA LEU A 101 19.43 19.66 -10.44
C LEU A 101 17.94 20.01 -10.26
N GLY A 102 17.32 20.64 -11.27
CA GLY A 102 15.88 20.91 -11.30
C GLY A 102 15.03 19.63 -11.29
N LYS A 103 15.50 18.55 -11.93
CA LYS A 103 14.81 17.25 -11.94
C LYS A 103 14.93 16.54 -10.60
N LEU A 104 16.08 16.65 -9.92
CA LEU A 104 16.26 16.11 -8.56
C LEU A 104 15.27 16.75 -7.59
N ARG A 105 15.11 18.08 -7.60
CA ARG A 105 14.16 18.79 -6.72
C ARG A 105 12.71 18.32 -6.94
N VAL A 106 12.30 18.17 -8.19
CA VAL A 106 10.95 17.67 -8.53
C VAL A 106 10.81 16.20 -8.12
N ALA A 107 11.82 15.36 -8.39
CA ALA A 107 11.82 13.97 -7.96
C ALA A 107 11.74 13.83 -6.44
N THR A 108 12.42 14.68 -5.68
CA THR A 108 12.31 14.72 -4.21
C THR A 108 10.90 15.08 -3.77
N LEU A 109 10.27 16.08 -4.38
CA LEU A 109 8.88 16.46 -4.06
C LEU A 109 7.89 15.32 -4.35
N VAL A 110 8.09 14.59 -5.45
CA VAL A 110 7.27 13.41 -5.78
C VAL A 110 7.55 12.27 -4.80
N ALA A 111 8.82 12.04 -4.45
CA ALA A 111 9.23 10.97 -3.54
C ALA A 111 8.69 11.16 -2.11
N VAL A 112 8.54 12.40 -1.64
CA VAL A 112 7.98 12.71 -0.31
C VAL A 112 6.56 12.16 -0.11
N VAL A 113 5.78 12.01 -1.19
CA VAL A 113 4.39 11.51 -1.12
C VAL A 113 4.31 10.12 -0.46
N GLY A 114 5.27 9.23 -0.75
CA GLY A 114 5.28 7.86 -0.21
C GLY A 114 5.45 7.83 1.31
N PRO A 115 6.56 8.37 1.86
CA PRO A 115 6.75 8.51 3.30
C PRO A 115 5.62 9.30 3.98
N SER A 116 5.11 10.38 3.36
CA SER A 116 3.98 11.13 3.93
C SER A 116 2.75 10.25 4.14
N ALA A 117 2.42 9.36 3.19
CA ALA A 117 1.29 8.45 3.33
C ALA A 117 1.48 7.43 4.48
N ALA A 118 2.71 7.00 4.76
CA ALA A 118 3.04 6.09 5.86
C ALA A 118 3.00 6.76 7.25
N LEU A 119 3.01 8.10 7.28
CA LEU A 119 3.02 8.89 8.51
C LEU A 119 1.63 9.40 8.93
N ILE A 120 0.59 9.07 8.16
CA ILE A 120 -0.81 9.37 8.48
C ILE A 120 -1.31 8.41 9.57
N GLY A 121 -2.15 8.91 10.48
CA GLY A 121 -2.88 8.09 11.46
C GLY A 121 -2.63 8.44 12.92
N ALA A 122 -1.76 9.42 13.22
CA ALA A 122 -1.58 9.91 14.59
C ALA A 122 -2.86 10.51 15.19
N ASP A 123 -3.77 11.01 14.34
CA ASP A 123 -5.08 11.55 14.68
C ASP A 123 -6.15 10.47 14.90
N ALA A 124 -5.85 9.19 14.67
CA ALA A 124 -6.81 8.10 14.85
C ALA A 124 -7.41 8.06 16.26
N ALA A 125 -6.63 8.46 17.28
CA ALA A 125 -7.10 8.54 18.66
C ALA A 125 -8.23 9.57 18.84
N VAL A 126 -8.31 10.60 17.99
CA VAL A 126 -9.35 11.65 18.06
C VAL A 126 -10.72 11.05 17.72
N HIS A 127 -10.77 10.09 16.80
CA HIS A 127 -12.02 9.44 16.40
C HIS A 127 -12.65 8.57 17.49
N LEU A 128 -11.85 8.22 18.51
CA LEU A 128 -12.27 7.44 19.67
C LEU A 128 -12.22 8.29 20.94
N ALA A 129 -12.16 9.62 20.82
CA ALA A 129 -12.04 10.50 21.97
C ALA A 129 -13.22 10.38 22.94
N GLU A 130 -14.43 10.10 22.42
CA GLU A 130 -15.64 9.88 23.22
C GLU A 130 -15.56 8.60 24.07
N GLU A 131 -14.68 7.65 23.73
CA GLU A 131 -14.48 6.38 24.44
C GLU A 131 -13.32 6.45 25.46
N LEU A 132 -12.53 7.53 25.47
CA LEU A 132 -11.39 7.72 26.36
C LEU A 132 -11.81 8.28 27.73
N LYS A 133 -11.29 7.68 28.80
CA LYS A 133 -11.29 8.32 30.13
C LYS A 133 -10.32 9.49 30.12
N ASP A 134 -10.73 10.66 30.61
CA ASP A 134 -9.90 11.88 30.66
C ASP A 134 -9.29 12.27 29.30
N ALA A 135 -10.14 12.31 28.26
CA ALA A 135 -9.73 12.61 26.88
C ALA A 135 -8.85 13.87 26.77
N SER A 136 -9.14 14.94 27.51
CA SER A 136 -8.35 16.18 27.49
C SER A 136 -6.87 16.01 27.84
N TYR A 137 -6.52 14.98 28.61
CA TYR A 137 -5.15 14.70 29.03
C TYR A 137 -4.53 13.51 28.28
N ILE A 138 -5.29 12.43 28.10
CA ILE A 138 -4.79 11.20 27.48
C ILE A 138 -4.64 11.37 25.96
N LEU A 139 -5.60 12.04 25.30
CA LEU A 139 -5.63 12.14 23.84
C LEU A 139 -4.38 12.84 23.27
N PRO A 140 -3.96 14.04 23.75
CA PRO A 140 -2.78 14.71 23.19
C PRO A 140 -1.50 13.90 23.39
N ARG A 141 -1.37 13.23 24.54
CA ARG A 141 -0.20 12.37 24.85
C ARG A 141 -0.17 11.13 23.96
N ALA A 142 -1.32 10.50 23.72
CA ALA A 142 -1.44 9.37 22.82
C ALA A 142 -1.05 9.77 21.38
N MET A 143 -1.53 10.91 20.90
CA MET A 143 -1.19 11.42 19.56
C MET A 143 0.31 11.71 19.40
N VAL A 144 0.92 12.41 20.36
CA VAL A 144 2.36 12.76 20.27
C VAL A 144 3.24 11.51 20.40
N SER A 145 2.92 10.60 21.32
CA SER A 145 3.71 9.38 21.52
C SER A 145 3.59 8.41 20.35
N SER A 146 2.40 8.22 19.78
CA SER A 146 2.19 7.37 18.60
C SER A 146 2.90 7.94 17.37
N ALA A 147 2.82 9.25 17.17
CA ALA A 147 3.52 9.93 16.09
C ALA A 147 5.04 9.78 16.22
N LEU A 148 5.60 10.09 17.39
CA LEU A 148 7.05 9.99 17.64
C LEU A 148 7.57 8.57 17.45
N MET A 149 6.84 7.56 17.94
CA MET A 149 7.19 6.16 17.74
C MET A 149 7.19 5.78 16.27
N ASN A 150 6.16 6.18 15.51
CA ASN A 150 6.06 5.91 14.08
C ASN A 150 7.19 6.60 13.28
N TYR A 151 7.51 7.86 13.60
CA TYR A 151 8.62 8.57 12.96
C TYR A 151 9.97 7.88 13.24
N ALA A 152 10.20 7.46 14.49
CA ALA A 152 11.44 6.80 14.88
C ALA A 152 11.61 5.45 14.18
N THR A 153 10.58 4.60 14.17
CA THR A 153 10.65 3.28 13.50
C THR A 153 10.76 3.42 11.98
N ALA A 154 10.01 4.35 11.37
CA ALA A 154 10.12 4.64 9.94
C ALA A 154 11.52 5.12 9.55
N PHE A 155 12.12 6.01 10.35
CA PHE A 155 13.47 6.52 10.11
C PHE A 155 14.53 5.42 10.17
N ILE A 156 14.48 4.56 11.21
CA ILE A 156 15.38 3.40 11.33
C ILE A 156 15.21 2.45 10.14
N MET A 157 13.97 2.19 9.74
CA MET A 157 13.66 1.30 8.62
C MET A 157 14.20 1.85 7.29
N ILE A 158 14.00 3.14 7.01
CA ILE A 158 14.47 3.80 5.79
C ILE A 158 16.00 3.73 5.70
N ILE A 159 16.71 4.08 6.78
CA ILE A 159 18.18 3.99 6.80
C ILE A 159 18.65 2.56 6.57
N SER A 160 18.02 1.59 7.24
CA SER A 160 18.37 0.18 7.12
C SER A 160 18.14 -0.34 5.70
N PHE A 161 17.03 0.07 5.07
CA PHE A 161 16.69 -0.30 3.71
C PHE A 161 17.67 0.29 2.69
N VAL A 162 17.91 1.61 2.73
CA VAL A 162 18.82 2.30 1.80
C VAL A 162 20.25 1.79 1.94
N SER A 163 20.71 1.51 3.17
CA SER A 163 22.06 0.98 3.41
C SER A 163 22.27 -0.43 2.85
N ALA A 164 21.19 -1.18 2.64
CA ALA A 164 21.19 -2.57 2.16
C ALA A 164 20.96 -2.70 0.65
N ILE A 165 20.75 -1.60 -0.07
CA ILE A 165 20.62 -1.62 -1.54
C ILE A 165 22.02 -1.54 -2.16
N ASP A 166 22.32 -2.51 -3.02
CA ASP A 166 23.52 -2.46 -3.87
C ASP A 166 23.27 -1.50 -5.06
N PRO A 167 24.10 -0.47 -5.26
CA PRO A 167 24.00 0.46 -6.39
C PRO A 167 23.98 -0.22 -7.76
N ALA A 168 24.73 -1.33 -7.91
CA ALA A 168 24.80 -2.05 -9.18
C ALA A 168 23.48 -2.71 -9.58
N LEU A 169 22.57 -2.86 -8.62
CA LEU A 169 21.30 -3.55 -8.77
C LEU A 169 20.10 -2.58 -8.72
N LEU A 170 20.35 -1.28 -8.59
CA LEU A 170 19.26 -0.31 -8.44
C LEU A 170 18.31 -0.33 -9.64
N ASP A 171 18.84 -0.40 -10.86
CA ASP A 171 18.03 -0.45 -12.08
C ASP A 171 17.19 -1.74 -12.15
N ASP A 172 17.75 -2.88 -11.75
CA ASP A 172 17.05 -4.17 -11.70
C ASP A 172 15.97 -4.21 -10.62
N VAL A 173 16.23 -3.59 -9.47
CA VAL A 173 15.26 -3.44 -8.37
C VAL A 173 14.10 -2.54 -8.78
N LEU A 174 14.36 -1.47 -9.53
CA LEU A 174 13.33 -0.56 -10.04
C LEU A 174 12.52 -1.18 -11.19
N ALA A 175 13.16 -2.01 -12.03
CA ALA A 175 12.52 -2.73 -13.13
C ALA A 175 11.97 -4.10 -12.74
N THR A 176 11.83 -4.39 -11.44
CA THR A 176 11.44 -5.72 -10.97
C THR A 176 10.07 -6.16 -11.49
N SER A 177 9.98 -7.41 -11.96
CA SER A 177 8.72 -8.04 -12.39
C SER A 177 7.70 -8.20 -11.25
N THR A 178 8.16 -8.13 -9.99
CA THR A 178 7.29 -8.18 -8.81
C THR A 178 6.42 -6.94 -8.62
N GLY A 179 6.76 -5.83 -9.30
CA GLY A 179 6.10 -4.53 -9.13
C GLY A 179 6.30 -3.89 -7.75
N GLN A 180 7.08 -4.52 -6.87
CA GLN A 180 7.34 -4.09 -5.50
C GLN A 180 8.86 -4.14 -5.23
N PRO A 181 9.58 -3.00 -5.35
CA PRO A 181 11.03 -2.96 -5.21
C PRO A 181 11.57 -3.56 -3.91
N TRP A 182 10.83 -3.41 -2.81
CA TRP A 182 11.23 -3.95 -1.51
C TRP A 182 11.35 -5.48 -1.51
N VAL A 183 10.51 -6.19 -2.28
CA VAL A 183 10.53 -7.65 -2.40
C VAL A 183 11.81 -8.10 -3.11
N ALA A 184 12.20 -7.38 -4.16
CA ALA A 184 13.47 -7.63 -4.85
C ALA A 184 14.65 -7.43 -3.88
N VAL A 185 14.70 -6.29 -3.16
CA VAL A 185 15.79 -6.02 -2.20
C VAL A 185 15.89 -7.13 -1.15
N ILE A 186 14.77 -7.57 -0.56
CA ILE A 186 14.75 -8.67 0.41
C ILE A 186 15.23 -9.98 -0.22
N ARG A 187 14.84 -10.27 -1.47
CA ARG A 187 15.32 -11.44 -2.20
C ARG A 187 16.84 -11.42 -2.38
N HIS A 188 17.41 -10.27 -2.69
CA HIS A 188 18.85 -10.12 -2.86
C HIS A 188 19.61 -10.21 -1.53
N VAL A 189 19.09 -9.59 -0.47
CA VAL A 189 19.67 -9.63 0.88
C VAL A 189 19.62 -11.05 1.46
N THR A 190 18.46 -11.70 1.41
CA THR A 190 18.28 -13.03 2.03
C THR A 190 18.86 -14.16 1.18
N ARG A 191 19.05 -13.94 -0.13
CA ARG A 191 19.44 -14.96 -1.12
C ARG A 191 18.56 -16.23 -1.10
N SER A 192 17.35 -16.13 -0.55
CA SER A 192 16.48 -17.27 -0.27
C SER A 192 15.02 -16.98 -0.62
N GLN A 193 14.36 -17.96 -1.28
CA GLN A 193 12.99 -17.76 -1.79
C GLN A 193 12.00 -17.95 -0.68
N ALA A 194 12.21 -19.00 0.11
CA ALA A 194 11.40 -19.30 1.27
C ALA A 194 11.39 -18.13 2.26
N ALA A 195 12.56 -17.51 2.53
CA ALA A 195 12.64 -16.35 3.42
C ALA A 195 11.86 -15.13 2.88
N THR A 196 12.03 -14.84 1.58
CA THR A 196 11.30 -13.74 0.91
C THR A 196 9.79 -13.96 0.93
N ILE A 197 9.34 -15.18 0.62
CA ILE A 197 7.92 -15.58 0.65
C ILE A 197 7.36 -15.44 2.07
N ALA A 198 8.08 -15.90 3.10
CA ALA A 198 7.62 -15.80 4.48
C ALA A 198 7.40 -14.33 4.90
N LEU A 199 8.35 -13.44 4.58
CA LEU A 199 8.22 -12.00 4.87
C LEU A 199 7.10 -11.34 4.06
N ALA A 200 6.94 -11.71 2.79
CA ALA A 200 5.85 -11.24 1.94
C ALA A 200 4.48 -11.67 2.46
N VAL A 201 4.34 -12.90 2.98
CA VAL A 201 3.10 -13.37 3.62
C VAL A 201 2.78 -12.54 4.88
N VAL A 202 3.79 -12.22 5.70
CA VAL A 202 3.61 -11.35 6.87
C VAL A 202 3.14 -9.96 6.46
N MET A 203 3.70 -9.39 5.38
CA MET A 203 3.26 -8.10 4.84
C MET A 203 1.83 -8.16 4.27
N CYS A 204 1.50 -9.19 3.49
CA CYS A 204 0.14 -9.42 3.00
C CYS A 204 -0.87 -9.48 4.15
N PHE A 205 -0.52 -10.20 5.23
CA PHE A 205 -1.33 -10.27 6.44
C PHE A 205 -1.54 -8.88 7.06
N GLN A 206 -0.46 -8.12 7.30
CA GLN A 206 -0.55 -6.76 7.86
C GLN A 206 -1.44 -5.83 7.02
N PHE A 207 -1.21 -5.73 5.71
CA PHE A 207 -1.99 -4.86 4.83
C PHE A 207 -3.47 -5.27 4.72
N THR A 208 -3.76 -6.55 4.86
CA THR A 208 -5.14 -7.05 4.94
C THR A 208 -5.82 -6.45 6.17
N PHE A 209 -5.24 -6.59 7.36
CA PHE A 209 -5.84 -6.03 8.58
C PHE A 209 -5.89 -4.50 8.58
N THR A 210 -4.90 -3.82 8.00
CA THR A 210 -4.96 -2.36 7.83
C THR A 210 -6.14 -1.95 6.95
N SER A 211 -6.43 -2.71 5.88
CA SER A 211 -7.60 -2.45 5.03
C SER A 211 -8.92 -2.59 5.80
N ILE A 212 -9.02 -3.60 6.67
CA ILE A 212 -10.21 -3.83 7.50
C ILE A 212 -10.39 -2.69 8.52
N ASN A 213 -9.33 -2.31 9.23
CA ASN A 213 -9.32 -1.19 10.18
C ASN A 213 -9.73 0.14 9.52
N GLN A 214 -9.23 0.37 8.30
CA GLN A 214 -9.56 1.58 7.57
C GLN A 214 -11.03 1.60 7.14
N ALA A 215 -11.62 0.44 6.80
CA ALA A 215 -13.05 0.34 6.51
C ALA A 215 -13.89 0.70 7.75
N THR A 216 -13.50 0.19 8.93
CA THR A 216 -14.14 0.52 10.21
C THR A 216 -14.09 2.03 10.46
N THR A 217 -12.89 2.61 10.41
CA THR A 217 -12.66 4.03 10.72
C THR A 217 -13.40 4.95 9.75
N SER A 218 -13.27 4.71 8.44
CA SER A 218 -13.95 5.53 7.44
C SER A 218 -15.47 5.46 7.56
N SER A 219 -16.04 4.30 7.91
CA SER A 219 -17.49 4.17 8.13
C SER A 219 -17.98 4.97 9.35
N ARG A 220 -17.22 4.98 10.45
CA ARG A 220 -17.52 5.76 11.67
C ARG A 220 -17.43 7.26 11.41
N GLN A 221 -16.40 7.70 10.68
CA GLN A 221 -16.24 9.10 10.28
C GLN A 221 -17.42 9.58 9.42
N LEU A 222 -17.79 8.80 8.39
CA LEU A 222 -18.92 9.12 7.54
C LEU A 222 -20.23 9.18 8.32
N TRP A 223 -20.42 8.25 9.27
CA TRP A 223 -21.57 8.26 10.17
C TRP A 223 -21.61 9.52 11.05
N ALA A 224 -20.48 9.92 11.65
CA ALA A 224 -20.41 11.12 12.48
C ALA A 224 -20.79 12.38 11.70
N PHE A 225 -20.28 12.55 10.48
CA PHE A 225 -20.69 13.65 9.60
C PHE A 225 -22.17 13.58 9.18
N ALA A 226 -22.69 12.37 8.95
CA ALA A 226 -24.10 12.18 8.65
C ALA A 226 -25.02 12.50 9.83
N ARG A 227 -24.60 12.22 11.08
CA ARG A 227 -25.30 12.63 12.29
C ARG A 227 -25.49 14.15 12.33
N ASP A 228 -24.47 14.89 11.92
CA ASP A 228 -24.44 16.35 11.95
C ASP A 228 -25.01 16.98 10.66
N LYS A 229 -25.66 16.19 9.80
CA LYS A 229 -26.26 16.60 8.51
C LYS A 229 -25.25 17.22 7.52
N GLY A 230 -23.97 16.90 7.65
CA GLY A 230 -22.89 17.45 6.82
C GLY A 230 -22.72 16.78 5.45
N VAL A 231 -23.47 15.72 5.14
CA VAL A 231 -23.35 14.97 3.88
C VAL A 231 -24.72 14.76 3.21
N PRO A 232 -24.78 14.66 1.86
CA PRO A 232 -25.99 14.26 1.16
C PRO A 232 -26.45 12.88 1.63
N PHE A 233 -27.75 12.63 1.63
CA PHE A 233 -28.36 11.39 2.14
C PHE A 233 -28.06 11.09 3.63
N HIS A 234 -27.80 12.12 4.44
CA HIS A 234 -27.50 11.99 5.88
C HIS A 234 -28.49 11.09 6.64
N ARG A 235 -29.79 11.12 6.33
CA ARG A 235 -30.82 10.29 6.97
C ARG A 235 -30.61 8.77 6.78
N PHE A 236 -29.98 8.38 5.69
CA PHE A 236 -29.64 6.98 5.42
C PHE A 236 -28.30 6.60 6.04
N LEU A 237 -27.31 7.49 5.92
CA LEU A 237 -25.94 7.26 6.39
C LEU A 237 -25.78 7.38 7.91
N SER A 238 -26.67 8.09 8.61
CA SER A 238 -26.66 8.22 10.07
C SER A 238 -27.25 7.02 10.81
N LYS A 239 -27.78 6.01 10.09
CA LYS A 239 -28.32 4.80 10.70
C LYS A 239 -27.21 3.84 11.13
N VAL A 240 -27.29 3.35 12.36
CA VAL A 240 -26.39 2.35 12.95
C VAL A 240 -27.18 1.06 13.16
N SER A 241 -26.54 -0.10 12.99
CA SER A 241 -27.14 -1.39 13.35
C SER A 241 -27.25 -1.53 14.87
N GLU A 242 -28.44 -1.82 15.38
CA GLU A 242 -28.70 -2.06 16.81
C GLU A 242 -28.00 -3.32 17.33
N ARG A 243 -27.69 -4.28 16.45
CA ARG A 243 -27.08 -5.56 16.82
C ARG A 243 -25.60 -5.43 17.17
N ASP A 244 -24.85 -4.71 16.35
CA ASP A 244 -23.38 -4.72 16.38
C ASP A 244 -22.76 -3.32 16.55
N GLY A 245 -23.59 -2.26 16.62
CA GLY A 245 -23.12 -0.87 16.78
C GLY A 245 -22.38 -0.30 15.56
N VAL A 246 -22.51 -0.95 14.39
CA VAL A 246 -21.74 -0.61 13.18
C VAL A 246 -22.60 0.15 12.15
N PRO A 247 -22.10 1.25 11.55
CA PRO A 247 -22.77 1.97 10.47
C PRO A 247 -22.58 1.26 9.10
N HIS A 248 -23.35 0.20 8.88
CA HIS A 248 -23.31 -0.62 7.66
C HIS A 248 -23.52 0.19 6.37
N ASN A 249 -24.45 1.15 6.40
CA ASN A 249 -24.76 2.02 5.25
C ASN A 249 -23.56 2.87 4.83
N GLY A 250 -22.73 3.27 5.80
CA GLY A 250 -21.48 3.99 5.52
C GLY A 250 -20.46 3.11 4.79
N MET A 251 -20.31 1.85 5.22
CA MET A 251 -19.40 0.90 4.57
C MET A 251 -19.78 0.64 3.11
N ILE A 252 -21.07 0.42 2.84
CA ILE A 252 -21.58 0.18 1.48
C ILE A 252 -21.39 1.43 0.60
N ASN A 253 -21.65 2.62 1.14
CA ASN A 253 -21.49 3.87 0.39
C ASN A 253 -20.02 4.11 -0.01
N ILE A 254 -19.07 3.84 0.89
CA ILE A 254 -17.64 3.96 0.62
C ILE A 254 -17.21 3.00 -0.50
N ALA A 255 -17.71 1.76 -0.47
CA ALA A 255 -17.45 0.77 -1.51
C ALA A 255 -17.98 1.22 -2.87
N PHE A 256 -19.23 1.68 -2.91
CA PHE A 256 -19.88 2.17 -4.12
C PHE A 256 -19.18 3.40 -4.69
N HIS A 257 -18.84 4.37 -3.84
CA HIS A 257 -18.12 5.56 -4.27
C HIS A 257 -16.79 5.18 -4.92
N TRP A 258 -16.01 4.30 -4.31
CA TRP A 258 -14.75 3.89 -4.91
C TRP A 258 -14.92 3.12 -6.23
N LEU A 259 -15.89 2.21 -6.31
CA LEU A 259 -16.21 1.53 -7.58
C LEU A 259 -16.58 2.54 -8.67
N SER A 260 -17.35 3.58 -8.32
CA SER A 260 -17.77 4.62 -9.27
C SER A 260 -16.62 5.50 -9.75
N THR A 261 -15.69 5.90 -8.87
CA THR A 261 -14.53 6.72 -9.26
C THR A 261 -13.48 5.90 -9.99
N ASN A 262 -13.22 4.67 -9.54
CA ASN A 262 -12.25 3.82 -10.21
C ASN A 262 -12.77 3.29 -11.55
N SER A 263 -14.09 3.09 -11.72
CA SER A 263 -14.67 2.82 -13.04
C SER A 263 -14.49 3.98 -14.05
N ARG A 264 -14.25 5.20 -13.55
CA ARG A 264 -14.05 6.41 -14.36
C ARG A 264 -12.58 6.70 -14.68
N ASP A 265 -11.68 6.46 -13.73
CA ASP A 265 -10.24 6.80 -13.85
C ASP A 265 -9.33 5.60 -14.07
N SER A 266 -9.82 4.37 -13.92
CA SER A 266 -9.02 3.23 -14.33
C SER A 266 -8.87 3.28 -15.84
N GLY A 267 -7.62 3.18 -16.30
CA GLY A 267 -7.27 2.67 -17.62
C GLY A 267 -7.81 1.26 -17.88
N LEU A 268 -8.93 0.84 -17.26
CA LEU A 268 -9.80 -0.20 -17.79
C LEU A 268 -10.09 0.11 -19.24
N ARG A 269 -10.56 1.33 -19.57
CA ARG A 269 -10.86 1.74 -20.96
C ARG A 269 -9.67 1.60 -21.91
N ASP A 270 -8.46 1.93 -21.45
CA ASP A 270 -7.23 1.85 -22.25
C ASP A 270 -6.64 0.43 -22.28
N SER A 271 -6.84 -0.38 -21.23
CA SER A 271 -6.43 -1.80 -21.22
C SER A 271 -7.28 -2.68 -22.14
N TRP A 272 -8.53 -2.27 -22.43
CA TRP A 272 -9.36 -2.89 -23.48
C TRP A 272 -8.90 -2.50 -24.90
N LEU A 273 -8.26 -1.33 -25.05
CA LEU A 273 -7.87 -0.73 -26.32
C LEU A 273 -6.37 -0.82 -26.63
N ASN A 274 -5.52 -1.25 -25.69
CA ASN A 274 -4.14 -1.65 -25.98
C ASN A 274 -4.14 -3.02 -26.66
N SER A 275 -4.71 -3.00 -27.85
CA SER A 275 -4.51 -3.91 -28.96
C SER A 275 -3.09 -3.80 -29.52
N ASP A 276 -2.06 -3.41 -28.78
CA ASP A 276 -0.68 -3.48 -29.26
C ASP A 276 -0.22 -4.94 -29.53
N LEU A 277 -0.92 -5.92 -28.93
CA LEU A 277 -0.78 -7.34 -29.27
C LEU A 277 -1.62 -7.78 -30.49
N LEU A 278 -2.65 -7.02 -30.89
CA LEU A 278 -3.42 -7.27 -32.12
C LEU A 278 -2.85 -6.48 -33.31
N ASP A 279 -2.37 -5.26 -33.12
CA ASP A 279 -1.76 -4.41 -34.15
C ASP A 279 -0.42 -4.96 -34.63
N GLY A 280 0.37 -5.58 -33.75
CA GLY A 280 1.58 -6.31 -34.13
C GLY A 280 1.30 -7.51 -35.05
N ASN A 281 0.17 -8.19 -34.83
CA ASN A 281 -0.23 -9.36 -35.61
C ASN A 281 -1.01 -9.00 -36.89
N ILE A 282 -1.75 -7.88 -36.88
CA ILE A 282 -2.44 -7.36 -38.07
C ILE A 282 -1.42 -6.75 -39.05
N ARG A 283 -0.42 -6.00 -38.54
CA ARG A 283 0.65 -5.44 -39.40
C ARG A 283 1.61 -6.49 -39.95
N SER A 284 1.75 -7.65 -39.30
CA SER A 284 2.51 -8.78 -39.84
C SER A 284 1.72 -9.54 -40.92
N ALA A 285 0.41 -9.71 -40.73
CA ALA A 285 -0.49 -10.33 -41.71
C ALA A 285 -0.77 -9.46 -42.94
N GLU A 286 -0.75 -8.13 -42.83
CA GLU A 286 -0.82 -7.22 -43.98
C GLU A 286 0.49 -7.21 -44.79
N ARG A 287 1.65 -7.28 -44.13
CA ARG A 287 2.95 -7.35 -44.83
C ARG A 287 3.16 -8.67 -45.56
N SER A 288 2.58 -9.77 -45.10
CA SER A 288 2.61 -11.05 -45.83
C SER A 288 1.67 -11.04 -47.03
N ARG A 289 0.45 -10.47 -46.91
CA ARG A 289 -0.49 -10.35 -48.04
C ARG A 289 0.00 -9.43 -49.17
N ILE A 290 0.78 -8.39 -48.86
CA ILE A 290 1.31 -7.46 -49.88
C ILE A 290 2.50 -8.06 -50.64
N ARG A 291 3.18 -9.10 -50.09
CA ARG A 291 4.26 -9.81 -50.81
C ARG A 291 3.76 -10.85 -51.80
N ASP A 292 2.55 -11.37 -51.64
CA ASP A 292 1.97 -12.38 -52.55
C ASP A 292 1.23 -11.80 -53.76
N VAL A 293 1.21 -10.46 -53.91
CA VAL A 293 0.55 -9.74 -55.03
C VAL A 293 1.56 -8.97 -55.88
N ARG A 294 2.82 -9.41 -55.94
CA ARG A 294 3.82 -8.84 -56.84
C ARG A 294 4.63 -9.89 -57.57
#